data_AF-A0A829X250-F1
#
_entry.id   AF-A0A829X250-F1
#
_cell.length_a   1.000
_cell.length_b   1.000
_cell.length_c   1.000
_cell.angle_alpha   90.00
_cell.angle_beta   90.00
_cell.angle_gamma   90.00
#
_symmetry.space_group_name_H-M   'P 1'
#
loop_
_entity.id
_entity.type
_entity.pdbx_description
1 polymer ?
#
loop_
_entity_poly.entity_id
_entity_poly.type
_entity_poly.pdbx_seq_one_letter_code
_entity_poly.pdbx_strand_id
1 'polypeptide(L)'
;MRHGTLDAAVLPTFFRDAALAHGGLRELTTDYEFYGATNMDSVILRNDMLQNAPDLAQHFVAATAQAIAWAQNTPQADVIARYVSIIRKRGRDEGVFPARHWRSTAVVTKGGVIRPRDYTQFQPWYAWRRDTHTASLAPESIYTNRFNPFATEASLEKG
;
A
#
# COMPACT_ATOMS: atom_id res chain seq x y z
N MET A 1 -15.06 -16.77 16.19
CA MET A 1 -14.37 -18.05 15.91
C MET A 1 -14.34 -18.95 17.13
N ARG A 2 -13.61 -18.64 18.20
CA ARG A 2 -13.48 -19.57 19.34
C ARG A 2 -14.74 -19.77 20.19
N HIS A 3 -15.63 -18.76 20.21
CA HIS A 3 -16.95 -18.87 20.83
C HIS A 3 -18.03 -19.43 19.87
N GLY A 4 -17.64 -19.93 18.69
CA GLY A 4 -18.55 -20.58 17.73
C GLY A 4 -19.49 -19.64 16.95
N THR A 5 -19.36 -18.32 17.11
CA THR A 5 -20.26 -17.33 16.48
C THR A 5 -19.80 -16.80 15.12
N LEU A 6 -18.61 -17.19 14.66
CA LEU A 6 -18.01 -16.69 13.41
C LEU A 6 -17.06 -17.76 12.87
N ASP A 7 -17.25 -18.20 11.63
CA ASP A 7 -16.48 -19.31 11.05
C ASP A 7 -15.23 -18.84 10.27
N ALA A 8 -15.23 -17.61 9.76
CA ALA A 8 -14.11 -17.03 9.01
C ALA A 8 -14.04 -15.50 9.22
N ALA A 9 -12.85 -14.93 9.05
CA ALA A 9 -12.63 -13.48 9.03
C ALA A 9 -11.46 -13.13 8.12
N VAL A 10 -11.51 -11.93 7.54
CA VAL A 10 -10.38 -11.29 6.89
C VAL A 10 -9.67 -10.43 7.92
N LEU A 11 -8.39 -10.70 8.15
CA LEU A 11 -7.59 -10.03 9.18
C LEU A 11 -6.39 -9.32 8.54
N PRO A 12 -6.14 -8.03 8.84
CA PRO A 12 -4.90 -7.37 8.45
C PRO A 12 -3.67 -8.11 9.03
N THR A 13 -2.53 -8.03 8.34
CA THR A 13 -1.32 -8.85 8.60
C THR A 13 -0.97 -9.02 10.08
N PHE A 14 -0.84 -7.93 10.84
CA PHE A 14 -0.49 -8.01 12.26
C PHE A 14 -1.57 -8.73 13.11
N PHE A 15 -2.86 -8.44 12.89
CA PHE A 15 -3.94 -9.09 13.62
C PHE A 15 -4.04 -10.58 13.27
N ARG A 16 -3.81 -10.91 12.00
CA ARG A 16 -3.72 -12.29 11.53
C ARG A 16 -2.59 -13.03 12.24
N ASP A 17 -1.38 -12.47 12.24
CA ASP A 17 -0.21 -13.11 12.85
C ASP A 17 -0.42 -13.36 14.35
N ALA A 18 -0.95 -12.36 15.07
CA ALA A 18 -1.31 -12.50 16.47
C ALA A 18 -2.35 -13.60 16.69
N ALA A 19 -3.41 -13.63 15.87
CA ALA A 19 -4.48 -14.62 15.98
C ALA A 19 -3.99 -16.06 15.70
N LEU A 20 -3.11 -16.24 14.72
CA LEU A 20 -2.49 -17.53 14.39
C LEU A 20 -1.55 -18.03 15.50
N ALA A 21 -0.76 -17.14 16.11
CA ALA A 21 0.16 -17.49 17.20
C ALA A 21 -0.57 -18.03 18.45
N HIS A 22 -1.82 -17.63 18.67
CA HIS A 22 -2.66 -18.14 19.76
C HIS A 22 -3.32 -19.50 19.44
N GLY A 23 -3.10 -20.10 18.27
CA GLY A 23 -3.64 -21.40 17.85
C GLY A 23 -5.14 -21.41 17.50
N GLY A 24 -5.66 -22.57 17.10
CA GLY A 24 -7.10 -22.77 16.84
C GLY A 24 -7.66 -22.07 15.61
N LEU A 25 -6.81 -21.49 14.76
CA LEU A 25 -7.13 -20.90 13.46
C LEU A 25 -6.23 -21.50 12.39
N ARG A 26 -6.72 -21.56 11.15
CA ARG A 26 -5.97 -21.96 9.96
C ARG A 26 -6.08 -20.87 8.91
N GLU A 27 -4.96 -20.48 8.31
CA GLU A 27 -4.97 -19.57 7.15
C GLU A 27 -5.60 -20.31 5.96
N LEU A 28 -6.65 -19.70 5.38
CA LEU A 28 -7.34 -20.26 4.21
C LEU A 28 -6.68 -19.80 2.91
N THR A 29 -6.30 -18.52 2.88
CA THR A 29 -5.66 -17.87 1.73
C THR A 29 -5.11 -16.50 2.14
N THR A 30 -4.37 -15.86 1.24
CA THR A 30 -3.91 -14.47 1.37
C THR A 30 -4.12 -13.71 0.07
N ASP A 31 -4.23 -12.38 0.13
CA ASP A 31 -4.32 -11.57 -1.09
C ASP A 31 -3.08 -11.76 -1.99
N TYR A 32 -1.93 -12.10 -1.38
CA TYR A 32 -0.72 -12.43 -2.12
C TYR A 32 -0.85 -13.71 -2.95
N GLU A 33 -1.62 -14.72 -2.51
CA GLU A 33 -1.86 -15.92 -3.32
C GLU A 33 -2.67 -15.63 -4.58
N PHE A 34 -3.58 -14.65 -4.53
CA PHE A 34 -4.40 -14.26 -5.68
C PHE A 34 -3.69 -13.28 -6.62
N TYR A 35 -2.99 -12.29 -6.06
CA TYR A 35 -2.47 -11.15 -6.82
C TYR A 35 -0.94 -11.13 -6.95
N GLY A 36 -0.24 -11.94 -6.16
CA GLY A 36 1.22 -11.90 -6.05
C GLY A 36 1.73 -10.58 -5.48
N ALA A 37 3.00 -10.28 -5.77
CA ALA A 37 3.60 -9.00 -5.42
C ALA A 37 3.04 -7.88 -6.32
N THR A 38 2.07 -7.13 -5.80
CA THR A 38 1.44 -6.00 -6.48
C THR A 38 1.25 -4.83 -5.51
N ASN A 39 1.15 -3.61 -6.05
CA ASN A 39 0.70 -2.47 -5.26
C ASN A 39 -0.83 -2.49 -5.24
N MET A 40 -1.45 -2.54 -4.06
CA MET A 40 -2.91 -2.62 -3.93
C MET A 40 -3.58 -1.27 -3.62
N ASP A 41 -2.80 -0.30 -3.14
CA ASP A 41 -3.30 1.00 -2.70
C ASP A 41 -2.55 2.15 -3.37
N SER A 42 -3.15 3.34 -3.34
CA SER A 42 -2.59 4.57 -3.90
C SER A 42 -2.94 5.76 -3.01
N VAL A 43 -2.09 6.79 -3.02
CA VAL A 43 -2.47 8.09 -2.45
C VAL A 43 -3.20 8.90 -3.51
N ILE A 44 -4.38 9.39 -3.18
CA ILE A 44 -5.20 10.21 -4.08
C ILE A 44 -4.99 11.68 -3.74
N LEU A 45 -4.52 12.45 -4.71
CA LEU A 45 -4.49 13.91 -4.67
C LEU A 45 -5.58 14.45 -5.58
N ARG A 46 -6.29 15.49 -5.15
CA ARG A 46 -7.32 16.13 -5.99
C ARG A 46 -6.69 16.78 -7.21
N ASN A 47 -7.40 16.70 -8.34
CA ASN A 47 -6.96 17.31 -9.60
C ASN A 47 -6.78 18.83 -9.50
N ASP A 48 -7.56 19.53 -8.68
CA ASP A 48 -7.39 20.97 -8.47
C ASP A 48 -6.11 21.30 -7.69
N MET A 49 -5.69 20.43 -6.77
CA MET A 49 -4.38 20.55 -6.10
C MET A 49 -3.24 20.43 -7.11
N LEU A 50 -3.39 19.51 -8.08
CA LEU A 50 -2.44 19.31 -9.18
C LEU A 50 -2.37 20.52 -10.13
N GLN A 51 -3.40 21.35 -10.19
CA GLN A 51 -3.48 22.55 -11.05
C GLN A 51 -3.10 23.83 -10.31
N ASN A 52 -3.62 24.02 -9.09
CA ASN A 52 -3.54 25.26 -8.34
C ASN A 52 -2.33 25.32 -7.39
N ALA A 53 -1.77 24.16 -7.03
CA ALA A 53 -0.59 24.05 -6.16
C ALA A 53 0.38 22.95 -6.63
N PRO A 54 0.85 22.99 -7.89
CA PRO A 54 1.67 21.93 -8.48
C PRO A 54 2.97 21.69 -7.69
N ASP A 55 3.59 22.73 -7.14
CA ASP A 55 4.81 22.62 -6.34
C ASP A 55 4.59 21.84 -5.05
N LEU A 56 3.42 22.03 -4.40
CA LEU A 56 3.06 21.29 -3.19
C LEU A 56 2.82 19.81 -3.52
N ALA A 57 2.09 19.54 -4.61
CA ALA A 57 1.88 18.17 -5.07
C ALA A 57 3.21 17.49 -5.43
N GLN A 58 4.10 18.19 -6.13
CA GLN A 58 5.43 17.69 -6.46
C GLN A 58 6.25 17.39 -5.21
N HIS A 59 6.30 18.31 -4.26
CA HIS A 59 7.03 18.12 -3.01
C HIS A 59 6.48 16.94 -2.22
N PHE A 60 5.16 16.84 -2.07
CA PHE A 60 4.52 15.74 -1.35
C PHE A 60 4.83 14.38 -1.98
N VAL A 61 4.67 14.26 -3.31
CA VAL A 61 4.92 12.99 -4.01
C VAL A 61 6.40 12.63 -3.94
N ALA A 62 7.31 13.58 -4.17
CA ALA A 62 8.74 13.34 -4.13
C ALA A 62 9.22 12.92 -2.73
N ALA A 63 8.77 13.60 -1.67
CA ALA A 63 9.11 13.27 -0.30
C ALA A 63 8.57 11.90 0.11
N THR A 64 7.33 11.58 -0.29
CA THR A 64 6.72 10.26 -0.03
C THR A 64 7.49 9.15 -0.74
N ALA A 65 7.82 9.35 -2.02
CA ALA A 65 8.58 8.39 -2.80
C ALA A 65 9.98 8.15 -2.22
N GLN A 66 10.67 9.21 -1.78
CA GLN A 66 11.97 9.10 -1.12
C GLN A 66 11.88 8.37 0.22
N ALA A 67 10.84 8.62 1.01
CA ALA A 67 10.61 7.90 2.27
C ALA A 67 10.36 6.40 2.04
N ILE A 68 9.57 6.04 1.01
CA ILE A 68 9.36 4.65 0.60
C ILE A 68 10.70 4.02 0.20
N ALA A 69 11.46 4.67 -0.69
CA ALA A 69 12.74 4.17 -1.16
C ALA A 69 13.75 4.01 -0.02
N TRP A 70 13.78 4.95 0.93
CA TRP A 70 14.60 4.83 2.13
C TRP A 70 14.19 3.61 2.95
N ALA A 71 12.90 3.43 3.26
CA ALA A 71 12.42 2.31 4.05
C ALA A 71 12.64 0.95 3.36
N GLN A 72 12.60 0.90 2.03
CA GLN A 72 12.92 -0.31 1.24
C GLN A 72 14.39 -0.73 1.33
N ASN A 73 15.31 0.21 1.59
CA ASN A 73 16.76 -0.02 1.62
C ASN A 73 17.38 0.11 3.02
N THR A 74 16.55 0.31 4.04
CA THR A 74 17.00 0.51 5.42
C THR A 74 16.74 -0.77 6.24
N PRO A 75 17.66 -1.17 7.14
CA PRO A 75 17.40 -2.27 8.05
C PRO A 75 16.08 -2.09 8.80
N GLN A 76 15.30 -3.17 8.92
CA GLN A 76 13.97 -3.13 9.53
C GLN A 76 13.97 -2.52 10.94
N ALA A 77 15.00 -2.82 11.73
CA ALA A 77 15.16 -2.28 13.09
C ALA A 77 15.24 -0.75 13.12
N ASP A 78 15.92 -0.14 12.14
CA ASP A 78 16.08 1.32 12.07
C ASP A 78 14.78 1.99 11.62
N VAL A 79 14.03 1.36 10.72
CA VAL A 79 12.69 1.83 10.33
C VAL A 79 11.73 1.79 11.52
N ILE A 80 11.73 0.68 12.28
CA ILE A 80 10.92 0.54 13.50
C ILE A 80 11.32 1.62 14.53
N ALA A 81 12.63 1.80 14.77
CA ALA A 81 13.12 2.83 15.69
C ALA A 81 12.68 4.24 15.28
N ARG A 82 12.70 4.53 13.97
CA ARG A 82 12.21 5.79 13.41
C ARG A 82 10.71 5.99 13.67
N TYR A 83 9.87 4.98 13.41
CA TYR A 83 8.43 5.06 13.71
C TYR A 83 8.16 5.27 15.21
N VAL A 84 8.83 4.51 16.08
CA VAL A 84 8.70 4.64 17.55
C VAL A 84 9.08 6.05 18.00
N SER A 85 10.17 6.61 17.46
CA SER A 85 10.61 7.97 17.75
C SER A 85 9.55 9.01 17.32
N ILE A 86 8.99 8.88 16.12
CA ILE A 86 7.94 9.77 15.61
C ILE A 86 6.69 9.72 16.50
N ILE A 87 6.20 8.53 16.83
CA ILE A 87 4.99 8.35 17.66
C ILE A 87 5.19 9.02 19.03
N ARG A 88 6.32 8.75 19.70
CA ARG A 88 6.63 9.37 21.00
C ARG A 88 6.73 10.89 20.94
N LYS A 89 7.30 11.44 19.86
CA LYS A 89 7.45 12.89 19.68
C LYS A 89 6.14 13.63 19.41
N ARG A 90 5.10 12.94 18.92
CA ARG A 90 3.80 13.57 18.65
C ARG A 90 3.05 13.97 19.93
N GLY A 91 3.42 13.43 21.09
CA GLY A 91 2.79 13.76 22.38
C GLY A 91 1.31 13.36 22.45
N ARG A 92 0.88 12.40 21.62
CA ARG A 92 -0.47 11.82 21.65
C ARG A 92 -0.45 10.57 22.53
N ASP A 93 -1.60 10.22 23.11
CA ASP A 93 -1.76 8.99 23.92
C ASP A 93 -1.81 7.73 23.02
N GLU A 94 -0.70 7.46 22.34
CA GLU A 94 -0.57 6.41 21.32
C GLU A 94 0.46 5.35 21.76
N GLY A 95 0.04 4.09 21.74
CA GLY A 95 0.95 2.96 21.93
C GLY A 95 1.89 2.76 20.73
N VAL A 96 3.13 2.35 20.99
CA VAL A 96 4.13 2.04 19.93
C VAL A 96 4.07 0.59 19.45
N PHE A 97 3.13 -0.19 19.97
CA PHE A 97 3.03 -1.62 19.71
C PHE A 97 2.83 -1.95 18.22
N PRO A 98 1.98 -1.25 17.44
CA PRO A 98 1.86 -1.50 16.00
C PRO A 98 3.16 -1.25 15.24
N ALA A 99 3.91 -0.20 15.59
CA ALA A 99 5.17 0.13 14.94
C ALA A 99 6.23 -0.96 15.08
N ARG A 100 6.21 -1.72 16.19
CA ARG A 100 7.14 -2.85 16.42
C ARG A 100 6.85 -4.06 15.53
N HIS A 101 5.66 -4.14 14.92
CA HIS A 101 5.26 -5.21 14.02
C HIS A 101 5.38 -4.81 12.54
N TRP A 102 5.96 -3.64 12.26
CA TRP A 102 6.25 -3.23 10.88
C TRP A 102 7.19 -4.23 10.21
N ARG A 103 6.84 -4.65 8.98
CA ARG A 103 7.63 -5.63 8.18
C ARG A 103 8.24 -5.01 6.92
N SER A 104 7.46 -4.22 6.20
CA SER A 104 7.87 -3.55 4.96
C SER A 104 6.93 -2.38 4.68
N THR A 105 7.21 -1.62 3.61
CA THR A 105 6.31 -0.59 3.11
C THR A 105 5.05 -1.15 2.45
N ALA A 106 4.98 -2.46 2.20
CA ALA A 106 3.99 -3.11 1.33
C ALA A 106 3.94 -2.57 -0.11
N VAL A 107 4.92 -1.74 -0.51
CA VAL A 107 5.05 -1.19 -1.85
C VAL A 107 6.15 -1.96 -2.59
N VAL A 108 5.79 -2.56 -3.72
CA VAL A 108 6.65 -3.45 -4.50
C VAL A 108 7.60 -2.67 -5.40
N THR A 109 7.14 -1.53 -5.93
CA THR A 109 7.93 -0.70 -6.84
C THR A 109 8.84 0.27 -6.06
N LYS A 110 10.00 0.58 -6.64
CA LYS A 110 10.93 1.55 -6.05
C LYS A 110 10.23 2.89 -5.87
N GLY A 111 10.18 3.39 -4.64
CA GLY A 111 9.58 4.68 -4.34
C GLY A 111 8.09 4.81 -4.72
N GLY A 112 7.38 3.69 -4.90
CA GLY A 112 5.95 3.70 -5.22
C GLY A 112 5.59 4.19 -6.61
N VAL A 113 6.44 3.93 -7.61
CA VAL A 113 6.05 4.13 -9.02
C VAL A 113 4.83 3.27 -9.33
N ILE A 114 3.76 3.88 -9.81
CA ILE A 114 2.51 3.19 -10.14
C ILE A 114 2.62 2.58 -11.53
N ARG A 115 2.15 1.33 -11.72
CA ARG A 115 2.16 0.63 -13.01
C ARG A 115 0.73 0.42 -13.52
N PRO A 116 0.52 0.28 -14.84
CA PRO A 116 -0.82 0.01 -15.38
C PRO A 116 -1.47 -1.24 -14.76
N ARG A 117 -0.67 -2.29 -14.55
CA ARG A 117 -1.11 -3.55 -13.95
C ARG A 117 -1.65 -3.41 -12.53
N ASP A 118 -1.20 -2.40 -11.78
CA ASP A 118 -1.69 -2.15 -10.42
C ASP A 118 -3.21 -1.85 -10.43
N TYR A 119 -3.78 -1.39 -11.57
CA TYR A 119 -5.23 -1.22 -11.77
C TYR A 119 -5.89 -2.28 -12.66
N THR A 120 -5.27 -2.67 -13.78
CA THR A 120 -5.92 -3.57 -14.75
C THR A 120 -6.23 -4.95 -14.17
N GLN A 121 -5.46 -5.40 -13.16
CA GLN A 121 -5.70 -6.67 -12.45
C GLN A 121 -7.10 -6.77 -11.83
N PHE A 122 -7.76 -5.65 -11.52
CA PHE A 122 -9.09 -5.63 -10.93
C PHE A 122 -10.22 -5.56 -11.96
N GLN A 123 -9.93 -5.22 -13.22
CA GLN A 123 -10.95 -5.07 -14.28
C GLN A 123 -11.81 -6.34 -14.47
N PRO A 124 -11.27 -7.58 -14.46
CA PRO A 124 -12.10 -8.79 -14.56
C PRO A 124 -13.14 -8.90 -13.43
N TRP A 125 -12.78 -8.47 -12.21
CA TRP A 125 -13.70 -8.49 -11.08
C TRP A 125 -14.83 -7.46 -11.24
N TYR A 126 -14.53 -6.25 -11.73
CA TYR A 126 -15.55 -5.26 -12.07
C TYR A 126 -16.48 -5.74 -13.19
N ALA A 127 -15.91 -6.35 -14.24
CA ALA A 127 -16.68 -6.92 -15.33
C ALA A 127 -17.63 -8.03 -14.84
N TRP A 128 -17.13 -8.93 -13.98
CA TRP A 128 -17.95 -9.97 -13.34
C TRP A 128 -19.11 -9.39 -12.51
N ARG A 129 -18.88 -8.27 -11.82
CA ARG A 129 -19.93 -7.52 -11.10
C ARG A 129 -20.86 -6.69 -12.01
N ARG A 130 -20.70 -6.77 -13.33
CA ARG A 130 -21.43 -5.99 -14.33
C ARG A 130 -21.19 -4.47 -14.26
N ASP A 131 -20.08 -4.05 -13.63
CA ASP A 131 -19.59 -2.68 -13.71
C ASP A 131 -18.65 -2.54 -14.92
N THR A 132 -19.26 -2.44 -16.10
CA THR A 132 -18.54 -2.38 -17.38
C THR A 132 -17.77 -1.07 -17.56
N HIS A 133 -18.23 0.02 -16.94
CA HIS A 133 -17.53 1.30 -16.99
C HIS A 133 -16.15 1.17 -16.35
N THR A 134 -16.09 0.78 -15.06
CA THR A 134 -14.83 0.64 -14.33
C THR A 134 -13.93 -0.43 -14.97
N ALA A 135 -14.52 -1.53 -15.45
CA ALA A 135 -13.78 -2.59 -16.12
C ALA A 135 -13.08 -2.15 -17.42
N SER A 136 -13.55 -1.06 -18.05
CA SER A 136 -13.01 -0.53 -19.31
C SER A 136 -12.10 0.70 -19.16
N LEU A 137 -11.91 1.21 -17.94
CA LEU A 137 -11.09 2.41 -17.73
C LEU A 137 -9.64 2.16 -18.14
N ALA A 138 -9.11 3.06 -18.97
CA ALA A 138 -7.69 3.07 -19.32
C ALA A 138 -6.86 3.46 -18.08
N PRO A 139 -5.82 2.72 -17.68
CA PRO A 139 -5.02 3.03 -16.50
C PRO A 139 -4.45 4.45 -16.48
N GLU A 140 -4.08 4.97 -17.65
CA GLU A 140 -3.51 6.30 -17.85
C GLU A 140 -4.52 7.42 -17.53
N SER A 141 -5.82 7.10 -17.49
CA SER A 141 -6.87 8.02 -17.06
C SER A 141 -7.05 8.05 -15.53
N ILE A 142 -6.48 7.08 -14.81
CA ILE A 142 -6.68 6.88 -13.37
C ILE A 142 -5.53 7.47 -12.55
N TYR A 143 -4.28 7.35 -13.04
CA TYR A 143 -3.10 7.74 -12.27
C TYR A 143 -2.09 8.56 -13.08
N THR A 144 -1.16 9.22 -12.38
CA THR A 144 0.01 9.85 -12.98
C THR A 144 1.25 9.64 -12.11
N ASN A 145 2.39 9.42 -12.76
CA ASN A 145 3.71 9.38 -12.11
C ASN A 145 4.52 10.67 -12.29
N ARG A 146 3.93 11.74 -12.85
CA ARG A 146 4.67 12.95 -13.27
C ARG A 146 5.55 13.61 -12.20
N PHE A 147 5.22 13.37 -10.92
CA PHE A 147 5.94 13.92 -9.78
C PHE A 147 6.77 12.89 -8.99
N ASN A 148 6.75 11.62 -9.39
CA ASN A 148 7.53 10.59 -8.73
C ASN A 148 8.98 10.59 -9.28
N PRO A 149 10.00 10.90 -8.47
CA PRO A 149 11.39 11.02 -8.94
C PRO A 149 12.02 9.68 -9.35
N PHE A 150 11.36 8.55 -9.07
CA PHE A 150 11.83 7.23 -9.48
C PHE A 150 11.14 6.72 -10.76
N ALA A 151 10.20 7.48 -11.32
CA ALA A 151 9.54 7.12 -12.56
C ALA A 151 10.48 7.33 -13.75
N THR A 152 10.84 6.24 -14.42
CA THR A 152 11.61 6.18 -15.67
C THR A 152 10.85 5.36 -16.71
N GLU A 153 11.17 5.50 -18.00
CA GLU A 153 10.55 4.68 -19.06
C GLU A 153 10.64 3.17 -18.73
N ALA A 154 11.82 2.69 -18.33
CA ALA A 154 12.04 1.30 -17.94
C ALA A 154 11.21 0.84 -16.71
N SER A 155 10.78 1.77 -15.84
CA SER A 155 9.92 1.44 -14.69
C SER A 155 8.44 1.30 -15.07
N LEU A 156 8.04 1.86 -16.22
CA LEU A 156 6.66 1.82 -16.73
C LEU A 156 6.42 0.60 -17.63
N GLU A 157 7.48 0.09 -18.28
CA GLU A 157 7.41 -1.08 -19.18
C GLU A 157 7.48 -2.44 -18.47
N LYS A 158 8.08 -2.53 -17.27
CA LYS A 158 8.20 -3.78 -16.50
C LYS A 158 6.95 -4.15 -15.68
N GLY A 159 5.79 -3.63 -16.06
CA GLY A 159 4.50 -3.79 -15.37
C GLY A 159 3.66 -4.95 -15.90
#